data_AF-A0A5B6V4N7-F1
#
_entry.id   AF-A0A5B6V4N7-F1
#
_cell.length_a   1.000
_cell.length_b   1.000
_cell.length_c   1.000
_cell.angle_alpha   90.00
_cell.angle_beta   90.00
_cell.angle_gamma   90.00
#
_symmetry.space_group_name_H-M   'P 1'
#
loop_
_entity.id
_entity.type
_entity.pdbx_description
1 polymer ?
#
loop_
_entity_poly.entity_id
_entity_poly.type
_entity_poly.pdbx_seq_one_letter_code
_entity_poly.pdbx_strand_id
1 'polypeptide(L)'
;MAGKRKTPVKTRNPDLIRGVGKYSRSKMYHKRGLWAIKAKHGGVFPRHDPKPKAPVAPEKAPKFYPAEDVKKPLLNKRKPKPTKLRASITPGTVLILLAGRFMGKRVVFLKQLTSGLLLVTGPFKINGVPLRRVNQSYVIATSTKVDISGVNVEKFDDKYFAKEVEKKKKGEGEFFEAEKEDKKTLPDEKKEDQKAVDGSLIKSIEGVADLKVYLAARFSLKSGMKPHELVF
;
A
#
# COMPACT_ATOMS: atom_id res chain seq x y z
N MET A 1 1.59 29.99 -23.24
CA MET A 1 1.37 28.82 -22.36
C MET A 1 1.05 27.62 -23.25
N ALA A 2 1.97 26.66 -23.45
CA ALA A 2 1.66 25.49 -24.27
C ALA A 2 0.54 24.67 -23.59
N GLY A 3 -0.59 24.49 -24.27
CA GLY A 3 -1.76 23.80 -23.74
C GLY A 3 -1.41 22.41 -23.21
N LYS A 4 -1.97 22.05 -22.04
CA LYS A 4 -1.78 20.72 -21.45
C LYS A 4 -2.22 19.67 -22.48
N ARG A 5 -1.27 18.87 -22.97
CA ARG A 5 -1.54 17.79 -23.92
C ARG A 5 -2.50 16.78 -23.27
N LYS A 6 -3.62 16.51 -23.95
CA LYS A 6 -4.70 15.60 -23.49
C LYS A 6 -4.28 14.13 -23.42
N THR A 7 -3.18 13.72 -24.07
CA THR A 7 -2.71 12.33 -24.10
C THR A 7 -1.36 12.16 -23.42
N PRO A 8 -1.19 11.12 -22.57
CA PRO A 8 0.09 10.84 -21.92
C PRO A 8 1.12 10.41 -22.97
N VAL A 9 2.32 11.00 -22.90
CA VAL A 9 3.42 10.68 -23.81
C VAL A 9 3.94 9.28 -23.50
N LYS A 10 3.53 8.28 -24.29
CA LYS A 10 4.13 6.94 -24.25
C LYS A 10 5.56 6.98 -24.82
N THR A 11 6.47 6.21 -24.24
CA THR A 11 7.85 6.15 -24.72
C THR A 11 7.89 5.54 -26.13
N ARG A 12 8.60 6.18 -27.06
CA ARG A 12 8.79 5.64 -28.43
C ARG A 12 9.76 4.45 -28.49
N ASN A 13 10.43 4.16 -27.37
CA ASN A 13 11.29 3.00 -27.14
C ASN A 13 10.67 2.16 -26.02
N PRO A 14 10.02 1.02 -26.32
CA PRO A 14 9.57 0.09 -25.29
C PRO A 14 10.78 -0.58 -24.64
N ASP A 15 10.65 -0.98 -23.38
CA ASP A 15 11.70 -1.70 -22.66
C ASP A 15 11.81 -3.14 -23.19
N LEU A 16 13.03 -3.62 -23.40
CA LEU A 16 13.32 -5.05 -23.66
C LEU A 16 13.40 -5.80 -22.32
N ILE A 17 14.15 -5.22 -21.40
CA ILE A 17 14.23 -5.60 -19.98
C ILE A 17 14.29 -4.32 -19.16
N ARG A 18 14.06 -4.40 -17.84
CA ARG A 18 14.00 -3.21 -16.98
C ARG A 18 15.30 -2.38 -17.06
N GLY A 19 15.19 -1.18 -17.62
CA GLY A 19 16.32 -0.24 -17.78
C GLY A 19 17.06 -0.33 -19.12
N VAL A 20 16.69 -1.27 -19.99
CA VAL A 20 17.27 -1.40 -21.34
C VAL A 20 16.15 -1.30 -22.38
N GLY A 21 16.22 -0.26 -23.21
CA GLY A 21 15.27 -0.07 -24.30
C GLY A 21 15.50 -1.05 -25.46
N LYS A 22 14.43 -1.42 -26.17
CA LYS A 22 14.45 -2.34 -27.32
C LYS A 22 15.26 -1.79 -28.51
N TYR A 23 15.26 -0.48 -28.71
CA TYR A 23 15.95 0.18 -29.82
C TYR A 23 17.23 0.89 -29.37
N SER A 24 18.26 0.81 -30.21
CA SER A 24 19.54 1.51 -30.04
C SER A 24 19.39 3.04 -30.20
N ARG A 25 20.44 3.78 -29.80
CA ARG A 25 20.47 5.25 -29.88
C ARG A 25 20.32 5.77 -31.32
N SER A 26 20.94 5.13 -32.31
CA SER A 26 20.84 5.52 -33.73
C SER A 26 19.44 5.31 -34.28
N LYS A 27 18.82 4.15 -34.04
CA LYS A 27 17.43 3.90 -34.46
C LYS A 27 16.45 4.86 -33.78
N MET A 28 16.68 5.19 -32.52
CA MET A 28 15.88 6.19 -31.78
C MET A 28 16.09 7.61 -32.28
N TYR A 29 17.27 7.96 -32.76
CA TYR A 29 17.57 9.27 -33.36
C TYR A 29 16.70 9.51 -34.60
N HIS A 30 16.61 8.52 -35.49
CA HIS A 30 15.72 8.59 -36.66
C HIS A 30 14.24 8.57 -36.28
N LYS A 31 13.83 7.64 -35.41
CA LYS A 31 12.43 7.49 -34.98
C LYS A 31 11.87 8.68 -34.20
N ARG A 32 12.71 9.45 -33.50
CA ARG A 32 12.32 10.70 -32.83
C ARG A 32 12.24 11.89 -33.78
N GLY A 33 12.72 11.76 -35.02
CA GLY A 33 12.81 12.88 -35.97
C GLY A 33 13.87 13.91 -35.57
N LEU A 34 14.80 13.54 -34.68
CA LEU A 34 15.85 14.46 -34.22
C LEU A 34 16.78 14.87 -35.35
N TRP A 35 16.98 13.99 -36.33
CA TRP A 35 17.72 14.28 -37.57
C TRP A 35 17.10 15.43 -38.35
N ALA A 36 15.77 15.45 -38.52
CA ALA A 36 15.06 16.48 -39.26
C ALA A 36 15.08 17.82 -38.50
N ILE A 37 14.93 17.79 -37.17
CA ILE A 37 15.05 18.99 -36.33
C ILE A 37 16.47 19.56 -36.43
N LYS A 38 17.50 18.71 -36.31
CA LYS A 38 18.90 19.12 -36.44
C LYS A 38 19.20 19.74 -37.82
N ALA A 39 18.67 19.14 -38.90
CA ALA A 39 18.81 19.67 -40.25
C ALA A 39 18.14 21.06 -40.39
N LYS A 40 16.95 21.25 -39.82
CA LYS A 40 16.24 22.54 -39.85
C LYS A 40 16.94 23.66 -39.07
N HIS A 41 17.75 23.31 -38.07
CA HIS A 41 18.47 24.27 -37.22
C HIS A 41 19.98 24.33 -37.55
N GLY A 42 20.34 24.18 -38.83
CA GLY A 42 21.71 24.38 -39.29
C GLY A 42 22.72 23.41 -38.69
N GLY A 43 22.30 22.18 -38.39
CA GLY A 43 23.17 21.17 -37.79
C GLY A 43 23.28 21.23 -36.26
N VAL A 44 22.57 22.14 -35.59
CA VAL A 44 22.61 22.30 -34.12
C VAL A 44 21.23 22.06 -33.52
N PHE A 45 21.15 21.53 -32.29
CA PHE A 45 19.88 21.39 -31.58
C PHE A 45 19.49 22.71 -30.88
N PRO A 46 18.20 23.09 -30.90
CA PRO A 46 17.72 24.25 -30.14
C PRO A 46 18.08 24.17 -28.66
N ARG A 47 18.63 25.25 -28.09
CA ARG A 47 18.91 25.40 -26.66
C ARG A 47 17.90 26.36 -26.03
N HIS A 48 17.48 26.06 -24.80
CA HIS A 48 16.72 26.99 -23.97
C HIS A 48 17.58 27.37 -22.78
N ASP A 49 18.19 28.56 -22.84
CA ASP A 49 18.94 29.09 -21.73
C ASP A 49 17.99 29.52 -20.60
N PRO A 50 18.36 29.26 -19.34
CA PRO A 50 17.52 29.63 -18.20
C PRO A 50 17.38 31.16 -18.14
N LYS A 51 16.14 31.62 -18.05
CA LYS A 51 15.82 33.04 -17.89
C LYS A 51 16.44 33.55 -16.57
N PRO A 52 17.10 34.72 -16.56
CA PRO A 52 17.74 35.25 -15.34
C PRO A 52 16.70 35.37 -14.21
N LYS A 53 17.01 34.79 -13.06
CA LYS A 53 16.18 34.87 -11.85
C LYS A 53 16.20 36.31 -11.33
N ALA A 54 15.02 36.86 -11.05
CA ALA A 54 14.87 38.18 -10.41
C ALA A 54 15.56 38.20 -9.02
N PRO A 55 16.10 39.35 -8.59
CA PRO A 55 16.78 39.45 -7.30
C PRO A 55 15.80 39.18 -6.15
N VAL A 56 16.14 38.21 -5.30
CA VAL A 56 15.36 37.84 -4.11
C VAL A 56 15.65 38.85 -2.99
N ALA A 57 14.61 39.31 -2.29
CA ALA A 57 14.73 40.21 -1.15
C ALA A 57 15.64 39.64 -0.04
N PRO A 58 16.39 40.48 0.70
CA PRO A 58 17.35 40.01 1.69
C PRO A 58 16.66 39.32 2.87
N GLU A 59 16.96 38.04 3.10
CA GLU A 59 16.52 37.29 4.29
C GLU A 59 17.29 37.77 5.53
N LYS A 60 16.57 38.12 6.61
CA LYS A 60 17.17 38.52 7.89
C LYS A 60 17.83 37.32 8.57
N ALA A 61 19.05 37.49 9.07
CA ALA A 61 19.77 36.44 9.77
C ALA A 61 19.07 36.02 11.08
N PRO A 62 19.14 34.73 11.47
CA PRO A 62 18.59 34.26 12.74
C PRO A 62 19.33 34.90 13.93
N LYS A 63 18.60 35.14 15.03
CA LYS A 63 19.15 35.74 16.27
C LYS A 63 19.95 34.74 17.12
N PHE A 64 19.77 33.44 16.90
CA PHE A 64 20.38 32.37 17.68
C PHE A 64 21.31 31.53 16.80
N TYR A 65 22.52 31.26 17.30
CA TYR A 65 23.52 30.39 16.70
C TYR A 65 23.86 29.27 17.69
N PRO A 66 23.82 27.98 17.29
CA PRO A 66 24.30 26.89 18.13
C PRO A 66 25.82 26.99 18.33
N ALA A 67 26.33 26.46 19.45
CA ALA A 67 27.76 26.46 19.75
C ALA A 67 28.57 25.53 18.84
N GLU A 68 27.94 24.49 18.27
CA GLU A 68 28.57 23.53 17.36
C GLU A 68 27.75 23.39 16.07
N ASP A 69 28.46 23.23 14.95
CA ASP A 69 27.86 22.98 13.66
C ASP A 69 27.51 21.49 13.47
N VAL A 70 26.23 21.19 13.42
CA VAL A 70 25.75 19.83 13.09
C VAL A 70 25.85 19.61 11.58
N LYS A 71 26.69 18.66 11.16
CA LYS A 71 26.82 18.27 9.74
C LYS A 71 25.48 17.81 9.18
N LYS A 72 25.09 18.36 8.03
CA LYS A 72 23.87 17.95 7.32
C LYS A 72 24.04 16.52 6.78
N PRO A 73 23.06 15.62 7.00
CA PRO A 73 23.11 14.27 6.45
C PRO A 73 23.08 14.31 4.92
N LEU A 74 23.74 13.34 4.29
CA LEU A 74 23.74 13.20 2.83
C LEU A 74 22.33 12.93 2.30
N LEU A 75 22.02 13.47 1.12
CA LEU A 75 20.71 13.31 0.50
C LEU A 75 20.47 11.83 0.12
N ASN A 76 19.58 11.16 0.85
CA ASN A 76 19.13 9.82 0.51
C ASN A 76 18.05 9.87 -0.59
N LYS A 77 18.37 9.36 -1.79
CA LYS A 77 17.43 9.30 -2.93
C LYS A 77 16.49 8.09 -2.90
N ARG A 78 16.58 7.21 -1.88
CA ARG A 78 15.72 6.02 -1.77
C ARG A 78 14.29 6.44 -1.42
N LYS A 79 13.33 6.02 -2.24
CA LYS A 79 11.90 6.17 -1.98
C LYS A 79 11.32 4.83 -1.53
N PRO A 80 10.52 4.77 -0.45
CA PRO A 80 9.82 3.55 -0.08
C PRO A 80 8.86 3.17 -1.22
N LYS A 81 8.88 1.89 -1.60
CA LYS A 81 7.99 1.34 -2.62
C LYS A 81 6.98 0.42 -1.94
N PRO A 82 5.74 0.35 -2.44
CA PRO A 82 4.78 -0.63 -1.95
C PRO A 82 5.34 -2.04 -2.12
N THR A 83 4.99 -2.92 -1.19
CA THR A 83 5.36 -4.33 -1.24
C THR A 83 4.76 -5.00 -2.47
N LYS A 84 5.53 -5.88 -3.11
CA LYS A 84 5.01 -6.67 -4.24
C LYS A 84 4.20 -7.84 -3.70
N LEU A 85 3.00 -7.99 -4.26
CA LEU A 85 2.11 -9.08 -3.94
C LEU A 85 2.72 -10.42 -4.41
N ARG A 86 2.77 -11.42 -3.51
CA ARG A 86 3.16 -12.81 -3.84
C ARG A 86 2.13 -13.43 -4.77
N ALA A 87 2.58 -14.25 -5.73
CA ALA A 87 1.69 -14.91 -6.68
C ALA A 87 0.63 -15.82 -6.02
N SER A 88 0.94 -16.39 -4.85
CA SER A 88 0.02 -17.24 -4.09
C SER A 88 -1.17 -16.49 -3.47
N ILE A 89 -1.07 -15.16 -3.32
CA ILE A 89 -2.12 -14.35 -2.71
C ILE A 89 -2.93 -13.74 -3.87
N THR A 90 -4.06 -14.35 -4.20
CA THR A 90 -5.03 -13.78 -5.15
C THR A 90 -6.26 -13.31 -4.39
N PRO A 91 -7.02 -12.29 -4.87
CA PRO A 91 -8.31 -11.95 -4.28
C PRO A 91 -9.15 -13.23 -4.10
N GLY A 92 -9.74 -13.45 -2.92
CA GLY A 92 -10.42 -14.72 -2.61
C GLY A 92 -9.63 -15.69 -1.75
N THR A 93 -8.30 -15.58 -1.75
CA THR A 93 -7.46 -16.58 -1.09
C THR A 93 -7.65 -16.52 0.42
N VAL A 94 -7.78 -17.69 1.04
CA VAL A 94 -7.79 -17.80 2.50
C VAL A 94 -6.35 -17.67 3.01
N LEU A 95 -6.21 -16.91 4.09
CA LEU A 95 -4.97 -16.48 4.68
C LEU A 95 -4.95 -16.90 6.15
N ILE A 96 -3.84 -17.46 6.61
CA ILE A 96 -3.63 -17.75 8.03
C ILE A 96 -2.80 -16.63 8.63
N LEU A 97 -3.34 -15.93 9.62
CA LEU A 97 -2.60 -14.90 10.34
C LEU A 97 -1.60 -15.52 11.31
N LEU A 98 -0.35 -15.07 11.29
CA LEU A 98 0.70 -15.61 12.16
C LEU A 98 0.96 -14.76 13.41
N ALA A 99 0.68 -13.45 13.34
CA ALA A 99 1.05 -12.51 14.39
C ALA A 99 -0.11 -11.60 14.83
N GLY A 100 0.00 -11.10 16.06
CA GLY A 100 -0.95 -10.18 16.69
C GLY A 100 -2.15 -10.89 17.32
N ARG A 101 -3.16 -10.10 17.74
CA ARG A 101 -4.33 -10.59 18.48
C ARG A 101 -5.11 -11.70 17.75
N PHE A 102 -5.06 -11.73 16.42
CA PHE A 102 -5.78 -12.69 15.59
C PHE A 102 -4.88 -13.81 15.04
N MET A 103 -3.71 -14.05 15.65
CA MET A 103 -2.82 -15.16 15.26
C MET A 103 -3.57 -16.50 15.20
N GLY A 104 -3.21 -17.38 14.28
CA GLY A 104 -3.86 -18.66 14.00
C GLY A 104 -5.25 -18.56 13.35
N LYS A 105 -5.86 -17.39 13.24
CA LYS A 105 -7.18 -17.29 12.57
C LYS A 105 -7.04 -17.35 11.05
N ARG A 106 -8.02 -17.97 10.42
CA ARG A 106 -8.15 -18.05 8.95
C ARG A 106 -9.03 -16.92 8.45
N VAL A 107 -8.62 -16.26 7.38
CA VAL A 107 -9.17 -14.96 7.01
C VAL A 107 -9.15 -14.80 5.50
N VAL A 108 -10.11 -14.11 4.91
CA VAL A 108 -10.23 -13.96 3.45
C VAL A 108 -9.50 -12.70 2.98
N PHE A 109 -8.68 -12.83 1.95
CA PHE A 109 -8.01 -11.71 1.30
C PHE A 109 -8.93 -10.98 0.32
N LEU A 110 -9.07 -9.66 0.47
CA LEU A 110 -9.90 -8.82 -0.40
C LEU A 110 -9.07 -8.13 -1.48
N LYS A 111 -8.22 -7.17 -1.08
CA LYS A 111 -7.38 -6.36 -1.98
C LYS A 111 -6.08 -5.95 -1.32
N GLN A 112 -5.09 -5.58 -2.12
CA GLN A 112 -3.89 -4.89 -1.64
C GLN A 112 -4.16 -3.39 -1.61
N LEU A 113 -3.82 -2.73 -0.50
CA LEU A 113 -3.94 -1.29 -0.33
C LEU A 113 -2.75 -0.54 -0.97
N THR A 114 -2.88 0.78 -1.11
CA THR A 114 -1.83 1.63 -1.69
C THR A 114 -0.52 1.61 -0.91
N SER A 115 -0.59 1.38 0.40
CA SER A 115 0.55 1.16 1.29
C SER A 115 1.31 -0.15 1.03
N GLY A 116 0.71 -1.09 0.31
CA GLY A 116 1.21 -2.46 0.13
C GLY A 116 0.69 -3.46 1.17
N LEU A 117 -0.03 -3.00 2.20
CA LEU A 117 -0.68 -3.87 3.17
C LEU A 117 -1.88 -4.60 2.55
N LEU A 118 -2.18 -5.78 3.06
CA LEU A 118 -3.33 -6.58 2.65
C LEU A 118 -4.57 -6.13 3.43
N LEU A 119 -5.67 -5.87 2.72
CA LEU A 119 -6.99 -5.75 3.31
C LEU A 119 -7.61 -7.15 3.41
N VAL A 120 -7.99 -7.49 4.62
CA VAL A 120 -8.36 -8.85 4.99
C VAL A 120 -9.61 -8.78 5.88
N THR A 121 -10.54 -9.72 5.72
CA THR A 121 -11.73 -9.87 6.58
C THR A 121 -11.98 -11.33 6.90
N GLY A 122 -12.25 -11.65 8.16
CA GLY A 122 -12.61 -13.00 8.57
C GLY A 122 -14.01 -12.92 9.10
N PRO A 123 -15.03 -13.19 8.25
CA PRO A 123 -16.40 -12.72 8.43
C PRO A 123 -16.75 -12.68 9.91
N PHE A 124 -17.03 -11.49 10.43
CA PHE A 124 -16.90 -11.19 11.86
C PHE A 124 -17.79 -12.11 12.71
N LYS A 125 -18.92 -12.55 12.16
CA LYS A 125 -19.83 -13.53 12.76
C LYS A 125 -19.22 -14.92 12.95
N ILE A 126 -18.30 -15.35 12.08
CA ILE A 126 -17.66 -16.68 12.12
C ILE A 126 -16.42 -16.63 13.01
N ASN A 127 -15.51 -15.68 12.74
CA ASN A 127 -14.16 -15.71 13.32
C ASN A 127 -13.86 -14.55 14.26
N GLY A 128 -14.72 -13.53 14.31
CA GLY A 128 -14.48 -12.30 15.07
C GLY A 128 -13.27 -11.50 14.59
N VAL A 129 -12.88 -11.62 13.31
CA VAL A 129 -11.81 -10.81 12.72
C VAL A 129 -12.44 -9.73 11.85
N PRO A 130 -12.38 -8.45 12.27
CA PRO A 130 -12.96 -7.37 11.47
C PRO A 130 -12.11 -7.11 10.22
N LEU A 131 -12.61 -6.24 9.34
CA LEU A 131 -11.84 -5.61 8.28
C LEU A 131 -10.56 -5.02 8.88
N ARG A 132 -9.43 -5.57 8.45
CA ARG A 132 -8.13 -5.26 9.05
C ARG A 132 -7.04 -5.23 8.00
N ARG A 133 -6.09 -4.31 8.22
CA ARG A 133 -4.84 -4.24 7.47
C ARG A 133 -3.82 -5.20 8.05
N VAL A 134 -3.20 -6.02 7.21
CA VAL A 134 -2.21 -7.01 7.61
C VAL A 134 -1.00 -6.93 6.69
N ASN A 135 0.21 -7.05 7.24
CA ASN A 135 1.41 -7.16 6.43
C ASN A 135 1.54 -8.59 5.89
N GLN A 136 1.78 -8.69 4.58
CA GLN A 136 1.97 -9.92 3.83
C GLN A 136 3.00 -10.90 4.42
N SER A 137 4.03 -10.41 5.14
CA SER A 137 5.03 -11.28 5.77
C SER A 137 4.49 -12.11 6.94
N TYR A 138 3.41 -11.66 7.59
CA TYR A 138 2.82 -12.35 8.75
C TYR A 138 1.63 -13.23 8.37
N VAL A 139 1.64 -13.72 7.14
CA VAL A 139 0.53 -14.47 6.57
C VAL A 139 1.03 -15.68 5.78
N ILE A 140 0.37 -16.82 5.99
CA ILE A 140 0.46 -17.97 5.10
C ILE A 140 -0.73 -17.92 4.14
N ALA A 141 -0.46 -17.98 2.84
CA ALA A 141 -1.50 -18.13 1.83
C ALA A 141 -1.81 -19.61 1.66
N THR A 142 -3.08 -19.98 1.79
CA THR A 142 -3.51 -21.35 1.52
C THR A 142 -3.93 -21.50 0.05
N SER A 143 -4.05 -22.74 -0.40
CA SER A 143 -4.56 -23.08 -1.74
C SER A 143 -6.06 -22.81 -1.91
N THR A 144 -6.81 -22.73 -0.81
CA THR A 144 -8.25 -22.49 -0.78
C THR A 144 -8.62 -21.07 -1.19
N LYS A 145 -9.63 -20.93 -2.06
CA LYS A 145 -10.12 -19.66 -2.60
C LYS A 145 -11.63 -19.57 -2.49
N VAL A 146 -12.10 -18.36 -2.18
CA VAL A 146 -13.52 -17.99 -2.12
C VAL A 146 -13.79 -16.99 -3.24
N ASP A 147 -14.96 -17.06 -3.88
CA ASP A 147 -15.35 -16.05 -4.87
C ASP A 147 -15.74 -14.73 -4.18
N ILE A 148 -15.12 -13.64 -4.62
CA ILE A 148 -15.29 -12.26 -4.09
C ILE A 148 -15.88 -11.32 -5.16
N SER A 149 -16.29 -11.84 -6.33
CA SER A 149 -16.85 -11.05 -7.42
C SER A 149 -17.96 -10.06 -7.00
N GLY A 150 -18.77 -10.42 -6.01
CA GLY A 150 -19.88 -9.61 -5.49
C GLY A 150 -19.55 -8.63 -4.35
N VAL A 151 -18.29 -8.50 -3.91
CA VAL A 151 -17.93 -7.66 -2.76
C VAL A 151 -17.40 -6.31 -3.21
N ASN A 152 -18.05 -5.22 -2.79
CA ASN A 152 -17.54 -3.87 -3.03
C ASN A 152 -16.44 -3.50 -2.01
N VAL A 153 -15.23 -3.22 -2.49
CA VAL A 153 -14.05 -2.92 -1.67
C VAL A 153 -13.48 -1.51 -1.97
N GLU A 154 -14.14 -0.71 -2.80
CA GLU A 154 -13.59 0.58 -3.27
C GLU A 154 -13.47 1.60 -2.14
N LYS A 155 -14.43 1.63 -1.21
CA LYS A 155 -14.46 2.55 -0.06
C LYS A 155 -13.24 2.44 0.88
N PHE A 156 -12.61 1.26 0.94
CA PHE A 156 -11.60 0.95 1.96
C PHE A 156 -10.18 1.31 1.51
N ASP A 157 -9.69 2.46 1.94
CA ASP A 157 -8.31 2.91 1.70
C ASP A 157 -7.48 3.01 2.99
N ASP A 158 -6.18 3.26 2.86
CA ASP A 158 -5.27 3.38 4.01
C ASP A 158 -5.68 4.47 5.01
N LYS A 159 -6.34 5.53 4.52
CA LYS A 159 -6.87 6.62 5.35
C LYS A 159 -8.02 6.18 6.24
N TYR A 160 -8.88 5.28 5.76
CA TYR A 160 -10.01 4.74 6.53
C TYR A 160 -9.56 4.04 7.81
N PHE A 161 -8.38 3.41 7.77
CA PHE A 161 -7.79 2.68 8.89
C PHE A 161 -6.73 3.49 9.64
N ALA A 162 -6.62 4.80 9.41
CA ALA A 162 -5.72 5.65 10.18
C ALA A 162 -6.19 5.71 11.64
N LYS A 163 -5.24 5.63 12.57
CA LYS A 163 -5.54 5.80 13.99
C LYS A 163 -5.73 7.28 14.27
N GLU A 164 -6.83 7.65 14.88
CA GLU A 164 -7.04 9.00 15.39
C GLU A 164 -6.05 9.24 16.55
N VAL A 165 -5.24 10.28 16.42
CA VAL A 165 -4.27 10.69 17.43
C VAL A 165 -4.88 11.90 18.15
N GLU A 166 -5.41 11.67 19.34
CA GLU A 166 -5.81 12.75 20.24
C GLU A 166 -4.54 13.50 20.70
N LYS A 167 -4.50 14.81 20.46
CA LYS A 167 -3.42 15.66 20.95
C LYS A 167 -3.63 15.86 22.45
N LYS A 168 -2.94 15.07 23.28
CA LYS A 168 -2.89 15.30 24.72
C LYS A 168 -2.22 16.65 25.02
N LYS A 169 -2.82 17.44 25.90
CA LYS A 169 -2.22 18.69 26.39
C LYS A 169 -1.14 18.29 27.39
N LYS A 170 0.09 18.80 27.26
CA LYS A 170 1.16 18.46 28.19
C LYS A 170 0.92 19.16 29.53
N GLY A 171 0.32 18.45 30.49
CA GLY A 171 0.20 18.85 31.89
C GLY A 171 0.44 17.64 32.81
N GLU A 172 1.02 17.89 33.98
CA GLU A 172 1.50 16.86 34.92
C GLU A 172 0.37 15.98 35.51
N GLY A 173 -0.88 16.47 35.53
CA GLY A 173 -2.04 15.77 36.09
C GLY A 173 -2.68 14.67 35.21
N GLU A 174 -2.37 14.60 33.91
CA GLU A 174 -3.03 13.66 32.97
C GLU A 174 -2.43 12.23 33.01
N PHE A 175 -1.39 11.99 33.80
CA PHE A 175 -0.73 10.68 33.90
C PHE A 175 -1.63 9.60 34.53
N PHE A 176 -2.54 9.98 35.42
CA PHE A 176 -3.47 9.06 36.10
C PHE A 176 -4.84 8.92 35.42
N GLU A 177 -5.23 9.82 34.52
CA GLU A 177 -6.49 9.72 33.75
C GLU A 177 -6.38 8.76 32.54
N ALA A 178 -5.17 8.48 32.06
CA ALA A 178 -4.93 7.56 30.95
C ALA A 178 -5.32 6.11 31.25
N GLU A 179 -5.43 5.71 32.52
CA GLU A 179 -5.86 4.37 32.93
C GLU A 179 -7.38 4.23 32.99
N LYS A 180 -8.11 5.35 33.05
CA LYS A 180 -9.58 5.44 33.01
C LYS A 180 -10.10 5.97 31.66
N GLU A 181 -9.31 5.86 30.58
CA GLU A 181 -9.85 6.11 29.24
C GLU A 181 -10.89 5.02 28.92
N ASP A 182 -12.16 5.41 29.05
CA ASP A 182 -13.35 4.69 28.63
C ASP A 182 -13.08 3.92 27.34
N LYS A 183 -13.42 2.62 27.34
CA LYS A 183 -13.29 1.72 26.18
C LYS A 183 -13.74 2.46 24.93
N LYS A 184 -12.81 2.91 24.09
CA LYS A 184 -13.09 3.62 22.83
C LYS A 184 -14.17 2.85 22.08
N THR A 185 -15.39 3.39 22.09
CA THR A 185 -16.54 2.76 21.46
C THR A 185 -16.30 2.80 19.95
N LEU A 186 -16.52 1.65 19.30
CA LEU A 186 -16.32 1.57 17.86
C LEU A 186 -17.43 2.40 17.15
N PRO A 187 -17.07 3.27 16.20
CA PRO A 187 -18.04 4.01 15.40
C PRO A 187 -19.03 3.08 14.71
N ASP A 188 -20.31 3.44 14.71
CA ASP A 188 -21.36 2.60 14.13
C ASP A 188 -21.20 2.40 12.62
N GLU A 189 -20.66 3.41 11.92
CA GLU A 189 -20.32 3.32 10.49
C GLU A 189 -19.42 2.12 10.17
N LYS A 190 -18.42 1.84 11.02
CA LYS A 190 -17.50 0.71 10.82
C LYS A 190 -18.20 -0.63 11.00
N LYS A 191 -19.23 -0.69 11.85
CA LYS A 191 -20.05 -1.89 12.05
C LYS A 191 -20.96 -2.13 10.86
N GLU A 192 -21.53 -1.10 10.28
CA GLU A 192 -22.38 -1.19 9.08
C GLU A 192 -21.57 -1.60 7.86
N ASP A 193 -20.41 -0.97 7.64
CA ASP A 193 -19.47 -1.34 6.59
C ASP A 193 -19.06 -2.82 6.68
N GLN A 194 -18.78 -3.29 7.90
CA GLN A 194 -18.47 -4.69 8.14
C GLN A 194 -19.64 -5.62 7.79
N LYS A 195 -20.86 -5.28 8.22
CA LYS A 195 -22.07 -6.08 7.93
C LYS A 195 -22.33 -6.17 6.42
N ALA A 196 -22.12 -5.08 5.68
CA ALA A 196 -22.32 -5.05 4.23
C ALA A 196 -21.33 -5.96 3.51
N VAL A 197 -20.04 -5.90 3.87
CA VAL A 197 -19.00 -6.75 3.29
C VAL A 197 -19.20 -8.22 3.69
N ASP A 198 -19.46 -8.50 4.96
CA ASP A 198 -19.63 -9.88 5.43
C ASP A 198 -20.91 -10.52 4.90
N GLY A 199 -21.98 -9.74 4.68
CA GLY A 199 -23.24 -10.25 4.17
C GLY A 199 -23.14 -10.87 2.77
N SER A 200 -22.27 -10.34 1.91
CA SER A 200 -21.98 -10.91 0.60
C SER A 200 -21.04 -12.12 0.71
N LEU A 201 -19.98 -12.02 1.51
CA LEU A 201 -18.99 -13.09 1.70
C LEU A 201 -19.57 -14.35 2.35
N ILE A 202 -20.44 -14.21 3.34
CA ILE A 202 -21.03 -15.36 4.04
C ILE A 202 -21.86 -16.22 3.07
N LYS A 203 -22.58 -15.61 2.13
CA LYS A 203 -23.33 -16.35 1.10
C LYS A 203 -22.41 -17.21 0.23
N SER A 204 -21.28 -16.66 -0.20
CA SER A 204 -20.27 -17.42 -0.96
C SER A 204 -19.63 -18.54 -0.13
N ILE A 205 -19.44 -18.30 1.17
CA ILE A 205 -18.82 -19.28 2.08
C ILE A 205 -19.77 -20.44 2.39
N GLU A 206 -21.06 -20.16 2.57
CA GLU A 206 -22.08 -21.19 2.84
C GLU A 206 -22.35 -22.07 1.61
N GLY A 207 -22.05 -21.59 0.41
CA GLY A 207 -22.09 -22.40 -0.81
C GLY A 207 -20.99 -23.47 -0.90
N VAL A 208 -19.93 -23.38 -0.09
CA VAL A 208 -18.82 -24.36 -0.07
C VAL A 208 -18.91 -25.20 1.20
N ALA A 209 -19.00 -26.53 1.03
CA ALA A 209 -19.09 -27.47 2.13
C ALA A 209 -17.92 -27.30 3.13
N ASP A 210 -18.25 -27.31 4.42
CA ASP A 210 -17.34 -27.21 5.57
C ASP A 210 -16.46 -25.94 5.65
N LEU A 211 -16.56 -25.01 4.70
CA LEU A 211 -15.71 -23.82 4.68
C LEU A 211 -15.99 -22.89 5.87
N LYS A 212 -17.24 -22.81 6.32
CA LYS A 212 -17.63 -22.08 7.53
C LYS A 212 -16.94 -22.63 8.78
N VAL A 213 -16.89 -23.95 8.93
CA VAL A 213 -16.21 -24.64 10.04
C VAL A 213 -14.69 -24.47 9.93
N TYR A 214 -14.15 -24.58 8.71
CA TYR A 214 -12.74 -24.35 8.44
C TYR A 214 -12.32 -22.93 8.83
N LEU A 215 -13.09 -21.91 8.46
CA LEU A 215 -12.79 -20.54 8.85
C LEU A 215 -12.85 -20.36 10.37
N ALA A 216 -13.88 -20.90 11.05
CA ALA A 216 -14.06 -20.81 12.50
C ALA A 216 -12.87 -21.40 13.29
N ALA A 217 -12.30 -22.49 12.79
CA ALA A 217 -11.20 -23.18 13.45
C ALA A 217 -9.89 -22.36 13.43
N ARG A 218 -9.15 -22.40 14.55
CA ARG A 218 -7.79 -21.84 14.63
C ARG A 218 -6.78 -22.83 14.05
N PHE A 219 -5.84 -22.32 13.28
CA PHE A 219 -4.62 -23.01 12.91
C PHE A 219 -3.66 -23.07 14.11
N SER A 220 -3.22 -24.28 14.41
CA SER A 220 -2.11 -24.57 15.32
C SER A 220 -1.36 -25.80 14.78
N LEU A 221 -0.09 -25.90 15.13
CA LEU A 221 0.70 -27.09 14.87
C LEU A 221 0.61 -27.99 16.10
N LYS A 222 0.36 -29.29 15.87
CA LYS A 222 0.45 -30.31 16.92
C LYS A 222 1.86 -30.90 16.94
N SER A 223 2.19 -31.58 18.03
CA SER A 223 3.44 -32.34 18.12
C SER A 223 3.56 -33.32 16.94
N GLY A 224 4.73 -33.36 16.32
CA GLY A 224 5.00 -34.18 15.12
C GLY A 224 4.67 -33.52 13.78
N MET A 225 3.94 -32.41 13.73
CA MET A 225 3.68 -31.69 12.47
C MET A 225 4.86 -30.79 12.10
N LYS A 226 5.49 -31.04 10.96
CA LYS A 226 6.63 -30.26 10.45
C LYS A 226 6.18 -29.28 9.37
N PRO A 227 6.31 -27.95 9.58
CA PRO A 227 5.81 -26.95 8.62
C PRO A 227 6.40 -27.01 7.21
N HIS A 228 7.62 -27.54 7.05
CA HIS A 228 8.26 -27.69 5.74
C HIS A 228 7.71 -28.86 4.92
N GLU A 229 7.01 -29.80 5.56
CA GLU A 229 6.32 -30.93 4.91
C GLU A 229 4.83 -30.59 4.64
N LEU A 230 4.29 -29.55 5.28
CA LEU A 230 2.89 -29.14 5.12
C LEU A 230 2.70 -28.34 3.82
N VAL A 231 1.69 -28.74 3.06
CA VAL A 231 1.15 -27.96 1.94
C VAL A 231 -0.03 -27.15 2.44
N PHE A 232 0.01 -25.84 2.20
CA PHE A 232 -1.00 -24.88 2.63
C PHE A 232 -1.91 -24.49 1.47
#